data_AF-A0A6P1YG19-F1
#
_entry.id   AF-A0A6P1YG19-F1
#
_cell.length_a   1.000
_cell.length_b   1.000
_cell.length_c   1.000
_cell.angle_alpha   90.00
_cell.angle_beta   90.00
_cell.angle_gamma   90.00
#
_symmetry.space_group_name_H-M   'P 1'
#
loop_
_entity.id
_entity.type
_entity.pdbx_description
1 polymer ?
#
loop_
_entity_poly.entity_id
_entity_poly.type
_entity_poly.pdbx_seq_one_letter_code
_entity_poly.pdbx_strand_id
1 'polypeptide(L)'
;MILVFDVGNTNIVLGVYEGKNLLKYWRISTDKNKTSDEYGMLINQLFEYNGFKLNEIEAVVISSVVPPLMYSLQAMSIKYCNKEPLIVGPGIKTGMNIRYDDPKQVGADRIVNAIAAYEKYGGPTIIVDFGTATTFCAVSEEGDYLGGAIAPGIKISSEALFQRAAKLPKIELVKPKTVICKNTVNSMQSGIIYGYVGMVDYIVERMKKEMKGKVKNVVCTGGLSTLIASESKTINRVDKLLTLEGLRIIYERNK
;
A
#
# COMPACT_ATOMS: atom_id res chain seq x y z
N MET A 1 -15.70 1.57 17.47
CA MET A 1 -14.42 1.55 16.72
C MET A 1 -14.54 0.76 15.42
N ILE A 2 -13.70 1.00 14.41
CA ILE A 2 -13.62 0.15 13.21
C ILE A 2 -12.25 -0.50 13.08
N LEU A 3 -12.22 -1.73 12.56
CA LEU A 3 -11.00 -2.49 12.28
C LEU A 3 -10.81 -2.63 10.77
N VAL A 4 -9.69 -2.16 10.25
CA VAL A 4 -9.37 -2.21 8.82
C VAL A 4 -8.20 -3.15 8.56
N PHE A 5 -8.24 -3.86 7.43
CA PHE A 5 -7.19 -4.78 6.98
C PHE A 5 -6.76 -4.44 5.55
N ASP A 6 -5.46 -4.24 5.36
CA ASP A 6 -4.77 -4.25 4.08
C ASP A 6 -3.94 -5.54 3.96
N VAL A 7 -4.42 -6.48 3.14
CA VAL A 7 -3.87 -7.83 3.01
C VAL A 7 -3.02 -7.90 1.74
N GLY A 8 -1.72 -7.66 1.91
CA GLY A 8 -0.73 -7.81 0.85
C GLY A 8 -0.13 -9.21 0.77
N ASN A 9 0.62 -9.50 -0.30
CA ASN A 9 1.27 -10.80 -0.50
C ASN A 9 2.31 -11.15 0.59
N THR A 10 2.99 -10.13 1.14
CA THR A 10 4.08 -10.32 2.11
C THR A 10 3.67 -9.94 3.52
N ASN A 11 2.82 -8.93 3.68
CA ASN A 11 2.38 -8.45 4.99
C ASN A 11 0.90 -8.12 4.97
N ILE A 12 0.27 -8.29 6.13
CA ILE A 12 -1.03 -7.73 6.46
C ILE A 12 -0.78 -6.53 7.36
N VAL A 13 -1.35 -5.38 7.01
CA VAL A 13 -1.38 -4.20 7.87
C VAL A 13 -2.82 -4.04 8.36
N LEU A 14 -3.00 -3.98 9.68
CA LEU A 14 -4.30 -3.79 10.30
C LEU A 14 -4.30 -2.52 11.16
N GLY A 15 -5.42 -1.82 11.18
CA GLY A 15 -5.58 -0.56 11.91
C GLY A 15 -6.91 -0.49 12.64
N VAL A 16 -6.91 0.12 13.83
CA VAL A 16 -8.12 0.39 14.62
C VAL A 16 -8.35 1.89 14.64
N TYR A 17 -9.53 2.29 14.19
CA TYR A 17 -9.96 3.68 14.15
C TYR A 17 -11.13 3.96 15.09
N GLU A 18 -11.13 5.17 15.64
CA GLU A 18 -12.27 5.79 16.30
C GLU A 18 -12.59 7.10 15.57
N GLY A 19 -13.71 7.13 14.85
CA GLY A 19 -14.00 8.20 13.90
C GLY A 19 -12.86 8.33 12.87
N LYS A 20 -12.23 9.51 12.82
CA LYS A 20 -11.07 9.79 11.94
C LYS A 20 -9.71 9.50 12.59
N ASN A 21 -9.68 9.14 13.87
CA ASN A 21 -8.44 8.96 14.61
C ASN A 21 -7.98 7.50 14.53
N LEU A 22 -6.78 7.27 14.00
CA LEU A 22 -6.12 5.96 14.06
C LEU A 22 -5.58 5.74 15.48
N LEU A 23 -6.22 4.87 16.25
CA LEU A 23 -5.81 4.57 17.63
C LEU A 23 -4.54 3.70 17.65
N LYS A 24 -4.50 2.68 16.79
CA LYS A 24 -3.36 1.76 16.69
C LYS A 24 -3.31 1.08 15.33
N TYR A 25 -2.12 0.70 14.91
CA TYR A 25 -1.93 -0.19 13.78
C TYR A 25 -0.85 -1.22 14.07
N TRP A 26 -0.92 -2.35 13.37
CA TRP A 26 0.06 -3.42 13.43
C TRP A 26 0.40 -3.91 12.02
N ARG A 27 1.56 -4.53 11.91
CA ARG A 27 2.02 -5.19 10.70
C ARG A 27 2.43 -6.61 11.05
N ILE A 28 1.80 -7.57 10.38
CA ILE A 28 2.08 -9.00 10.56
C ILE A 28 2.43 -9.62 9.21
N SER A 29 3.17 -10.72 9.21
CA SER A 29 3.47 -11.46 7.99
C SER A 29 2.20 -12.13 7.44
N THR A 30 2.05 -12.09 6.12
CA THR A 30 0.98 -12.81 5.43
C THR A 30 1.30 -14.29 5.42
N ASP A 31 0.45 -15.10 6.06
CA ASP A 31 0.58 -16.55 6.07
C ASP A 31 -0.72 -17.19 5.54
N LYS A 32 -0.63 -17.75 4.33
CA LYS A 32 -1.77 -18.34 3.61
C LYS A 32 -2.31 -19.61 4.26
N ASN A 33 -1.53 -20.22 5.15
CA ASN A 33 -1.92 -21.46 5.82
C ASN A 33 -2.61 -21.20 7.15
N LYS A 34 -2.60 -19.96 7.65
CA LYS A 34 -3.28 -19.61 8.90
C LYS A 34 -4.79 -19.69 8.77
N THR A 35 -5.38 -20.37 9.73
CA THR A 35 -6.81 -20.52 9.94
C THR A 35 -7.42 -19.23 10.51
N SER A 36 -8.75 -19.15 10.51
CA SER A 36 -9.49 -18.06 11.17
C SER A 36 -9.20 -17.99 12.67
N ASP A 37 -8.94 -19.12 13.33
CA ASP A 37 -8.65 -19.19 14.76
C ASP A 37 -7.25 -18.70 15.11
N GLU A 38 -6.25 -19.05 14.29
CA GLU A 38 -4.89 -18.53 14.48
C GLU A 38 -4.85 -17.01 14.26
N TYR A 39 -5.54 -16.49 13.24
CA TYR A 39 -5.68 -15.05 13.07
C TYR A 39 -6.48 -14.40 14.21
N GLY A 40 -7.57 -15.03 14.65
CA GLY A 40 -8.40 -14.54 15.75
C GLY A 40 -7.61 -14.41 17.04
N MET A 41 -6.84 -15.44 17.41
CA MET A 41 -5.96 -15.43 18.59
C MET A 41 -4.85 -14.39 18.48
N LEU A 42 -4.17 -14.32 17.34
CA LEU A 42 -3.12 -13.33 17.12
C LEU A 42 -3.66 -11.90 17.26
N ILE A 43 -4.79 -11.60 16.62
CA ILE A 43 -5.38 -10.25 16.65
C ILE A 43 -5.92 -9.96 18.05
N ASN A 44 -6.54 -10.92 18.73
CA ASN A 44 -7.02 -10.75 20.10
C ASN A 44 -5.87 -10.40 21.05
N GLN A 45 -4.72 -11.08 20.93
CA GLN A 45 -3.53 -10.76 21.74
C GLN A 45 -3.00 -9.34 21.47
N LEU A 46 -2.99 -8.89 20.21
CA LEU A 46 -2.61 -7.51 19.86
C LEU A 46 -3.58 -6.49 20.46
N PHE A 47 -4.87 -6.80 20.47
CA PHE A 47 -5.92 -5.97 21.05
C PHE A 47 -5.80 -5.88 22.57
N GLU A 48 -5.74 -7.03 23.25
CA GLU A 48 -5.62 -7.11 24.71
C GLU A 48 -4.36 -6.39 25.22
N TYR A 49 -3.21 -6.56 24.54
CA TYR A 49 -1.97 -5.86 24.87
C TYR A 49 -2.11 -4.33 24.81
N ASN A 50 -3.02 -3.83 23.97
CA ASN A 50 -3.29 -2.40 23.85
C ASN A 50 -4.59 -1.94 24.54
N GLY A 51 -5.18 -2.80 25.37
CA GLY A 51 -6.37 -2.47 26.16
C GLY A 51 -7.67 -2.40 25.34
N PHE A 52 -7.67 -2.91 24.11
CA PHE A 52 -8.85 -3.00 23.26
C PHE A 52 -9.53 -4.35 23.41
N LYS A 53 -10.82 -4.42 23.09
CA LYS A 53 -11.55 -5.70 22.98
C LYS A 53 -12.16 -5.85 21.59
N LEU A 54 -12.09 -7.06 21.03
CA LEU A 54 -12.63 -7.32 19.70
C LEU A 54 -14.15 -7.15 19.61
N ASN A 55 -14.87 -7.36 20.72
CA ASN A 55 -16.31 -7.14 20.78
C ASN A 55 -16.73 -5.66 20.77
N GLU A 56 -15.79 -4.71 20.92
CA GLU A 56 -16.03 -3.26 20.80
C GLU A 56 -15.86 -2.76 19.34
N ILE A 57 -15.46 -3.65 18.42
CA ILE A 57 -15.41 -3.35 17.00
C ILE A 57 -16.84 -3.32 16.43
N GLU A 58 -17.20 -2.19 15.84
CA GLU A 58 -18.51 -1.95 15.22
C GLU A 58 -18.55 -2.43 13.77
N ALA A 59 -17.41 -2.42 13.09
CA ALA A 59 -17.27 -2.83 11.70
C ALA A 59 -15.86 -3.30 11.38
N VAL A 60 -15.78 -4.23 10.43
CA VAL A 60 -14.52 -4.73 9.88
C VAL A 60 -14.47 -4.41 8.39
N VAL A 61 -13.35 -3.91 7.89
CA VAL A 61 -13.13 -3.57 6.47
C VAL A 61 -11.91 -4.30 5.98
N ILE A 62 -12.00 -4.99 4.85
CA ILE A 62 -10.91 -5.80 4.31
C ILE A 62 -10.67 -5.45 2.86
N SER A 63 -9.44 -5.00 2.54
CA SER A 63 -8.89 -5.00 1.19
C SER A 63 -7.83 -6.08 1.09
N SER A 64 -7.87 -6.87 0.01
CA SER A 64 -6.95 -7.98 -0.17
C SER A 64 -6.59 -8.21 -1.62
N VAL A 65 -5.29 -8.42 -1.84
CA VAL A 65 -4.74 -8.96 -3.09
C VAL A 65 -4.34 -10.44 -2.94
N VAL A 66 -4.78 -11.10 -1.87
CA VAL A 66 -4.46 -12.51 -1.53
C VAL A 66 -5.77 -13.30 -1.36
N PRO A 67 -6.39 -13.78 -2.46
CA PRO A 67 -7.68 -14.49 -2.41
C PRO A 67 -7.76 -15.67 -1.44
N PRO A 68 -6.72 -16.52 -1.29
CA PRO A 68 -6.78 -17.66 -0.36
C PRO A 68 -7.02 -17.27 1.10
N LEU A 69 -6.72 -16.03 1.51
CA LEU A 69 -6.91 -15.56 2.88
C LEU A 69 -8.29 -14.99 3.16
N MET A 70 -9.10 -14.75 2.13
CA MET A 70 -10.40 -14.11 2.31
C MET A 70 -11.32 -14.95 3.18
N TYR A 71 -11.34 -16.27 2.96
CA TYR A 71 -12.14 -17.18 3.76
C TYR A 71 -11.75 -17.12 5.25
N SER A 72 -10.47 -17.24 5.57
CA SER A 72 -9.98 -17.21 6.96
C SER A 72 -10.26 -15.87 7.65
N LEU A 73 -10.02 -14.74 6.97
CA LEU A 73 -10.23 -13.41 7.56
C LEU A 73 -11.71 -13.04 7.71
N GLN A 74 -12.56 -13.47 6.77
CA GLN A 74 -14.02 -13.31 6.91
C GLN A 74 -14.56 -14.13 8.06
N ALA A 75 -14.18 -15.40 8.15
CA ALA A 75 -14.57 -16.27 9.25
C ALA A 75 -14.06 -15.75 10.60
N MET A 76 -12.85 -15.19 10.64
CA MET A 76 -12.31 -14.53 11.84
C MET A 76 -13.15 -13.32 12.25
N SER A 77 -13.50 -12.45 11.30
CA SER A 77 -14.36 -11.28 11.56
C SER A 77 -15.70 -11.68 12.17
N ILE A 78 -16.34 -12.71 11.62
CA ILE A 78 -17.63 -13.20 12.12
C ILE A 78 -17.46 -13.85 13.49
N LYS A 79 -16.47 -14.73 13.66
CA LYS A 79 -16.29 -15.51 14.90
C LYS A 79 -15.82 -14.68 16.09
N TYR A 80 -14.90 -13.73 15.86
CA TYR A 80 -14.21 -13.02 16.94
C TYR A 80 -14.67 -11.56 17.11
N CYS A 81 -15.15 -10.91 16.04
CA CYS A 81 -15.71 -9.55 16.13
C CYS A 81 -17.24 -9.55 16.14
N ASN A 82 -17.90 -10.67 15.80
CA ASN A 82 -19.34 -10.74 15.55
C ASN A 82 -19.80 -9.73 14.48
N LYS A 83 -19.01 -9.58 13.41
CA LYS A 83 -19.27 -8.67 12.29
C LYS A 83 -19.04 -9.34 10.94
N GLU A 84 -19.98 -9.13 10.03
CA GLU A 84 -19.72 -9.35 8.61
C GLU A 84 -18.80 -8.24 8.09
N PRO A 85 -17.66 -8.58 7.46
CA PRO A 85 -16.73 -7.57 7.00
C PRO A 85 -17.17 -6.94 5.67
N LEU A 86 -16.97 -5.63 5.55
CA LEU A 86 -17.04 -4.92 4.28
C LEU A 86 -15.80 -5.25 3.45
N ILE A 87 -15.99 -5.94 2.33
CA ILE A 87 -14.90 -6.31 1.42
C ILE A 87 -14.74 -5.25 0.32
N VAL A 88 -13.54 -4.70 0.20
CA VAL A 88 -13.21 -3.77 -0.88
C VAL A 88 -13.01 -4.54 -2.18
N GLY A 89 -13.84 -4.25 -3.17
CA GLY A 89 -13.81 -4.90 -4.48
C GLY A 89 -14.82 -4.28 -5.45
N PRO A 90 -15.03 -4.91 -6.63
CA PRO A 90 -15.98 -4.42 -7.63
C PRO A 90 -17.39 -4.20 -7.04
N GLY A 91 -17.97 -3.03 -7.31
CA GLY A 91 -19.31 -2.65 -6.84
C GLY A 91 -19.36 -1.86 -5.53
N ILE A 92 -18.24 -1.72 -4.82
CA ILE A 92 -18.18 -0.85 -3.63
C ILE A 92 -18.33 0.62 -4.01
N LYS A 93 -19.01 1.42 -3.19
CA LYS A 93 -19.12 2.87 -3.44
C LYS A 93 -17.78 3.52 -3.13
N THR A 94 -17.00 3.78 -4.18
CA THR A 94 -15.70 4.45 -4.08
C THR A 94 -15.84 5.95 -4.01
N GLY A 95 -16.91 6.55 -4.57
CA GLY A 95 -17.03 8.01 -4.74
C GLY A 95 -15.98 8.62 -5.67
N MET A 96 -15.27 7.77 -6.43
CA MET A 96 -14.19 8.15 -7.35
C MET A 96 -14.50 7.53 -8.72
N ASN A 97 -14.53 8.35 -9.75
CA ASN A 97 -14.76 7.90 -11.12
C ASN A 97 -13.48 7.26 -11.69
N ILE A 98 -13.58 6.02 -12.17
CA ILE A 98 -12.42 5.24 -12.63
C ILE A 98 -12.39 5.29 -14.15
N ARG A 99 -11.40 6.00 -14.72
CA ARG A 99 -11.22 6.21 -16.16
C ARG A 99 -10.39 5.12 -16.84
N TYR A 100 -10.26 3.96 -16.22
CA TYR A 100 -9.63 2.78 -16.84
C TYR A 100 -10.57 2.19 -17.90
N ASP A 101 -10.03 1.58 -18.96
CA ASP A 101 -10.83 0.92 -20.00
C ASP A 101 -11.75 -0.16 -19.42
N ASP A 102 -11.21 -0.95 -18.48
CA ASP A 102 -11.98 -1.86 -17.64
C ASP A 102 -11.74 -1.52 -16.15
N PRO A 103 -12.67 -0.80 -15.50
CA PRO A 103 -12.56 -0.42 -14.10
C PRO A 103 -12.38 -1.61 -13.14
N LYS A 104 -12.83 -2.81 -13.50
CA LYS A 104 -12.75 -4.00 -12.65
C LYS A 104 -11.33 -4.56 -12.55
N GLN A 105 -10.43 -4.18 -13.47
CA GLN A 105 -9.04 -4.65 -13.48
C GLN A 105 -8.13 -3.83 -12.55
N VAL A 106 -8.60 -2.71 -12.03
CA VAL A 106 -7.81 -1.90 -11.09
C VAL A 106 -7.79 -2.60 -9.73
N GLY A 107 -6.59 -2.84 -9.21
CA GLY A 107 -6.39 -3.39 -7.87
C GLY A 107 -7.07 -2.53 -6.80
N ALA A 108 -7.69 -3.19 -5.82
CA ALA A 108 -8.40 -2.52 -4.72
C ALA A 108 -7.48 -1.57 -3.94
N ASP A 109 -6.24 -1.99 -3.67
CA ASP A 109 -5.18 -1.19 -3.04
C ASP A 109 -4.91 0.15 -3.77
N ARG A 110 -4.86 0.13 -5.10
CA ARG A 110 -4.65 1.33 -5.92
C ARG A 110 -5.82 2.32 -5.80
N ILE A 111 -7.05 1.82 -5.79
CA ILE A 111 -8.26 2.64 -5.61
C ILE A 111 -8.29 3.23 -4.20
N VAL A 112 -8.04 2.41 -3.18
CA VAL A 112 -7.97 2.80 -1.77
C VAL A 112 -6.96 3.93 -1.57
N ASN A 113 -5.75 3.76 -2.11
CA ASN A 113 -4.68 4.76 -2.04
C ASN A 113 -5.06 6.06 -2.78
N ALA A 114 -5.71 5.97 -3.93
CA ALA A 114 -6.15 7.13 -4.70
C ALA A 114 -7.22 7.94 -3.94
N ILE A 115 -8.21 7.26 -3.35
CA ILE A 115 -9.24 7.89 -2.51
C ILE A 115 -8.59 8.62 -1.33
N ALA A 116 -7.69 7.95 -0.61
CA ALA A 116 -7.02 8.53 0.54
C ALA A 116 -6.16 9.74 0.15
N ALA A 117 -5.39 9.64 -0.93
CA ALA A 117 -4.54 10.73 -1.38
C ALA A 117 -5.34 11.95 -1.82
N TYR A 118 -6.44 11.74 -2.56
CA TYR A 118 -7.31 12.83 -2.99
C TYR A 118 -8.02 13.49 -1.81
N GLU A 119 -8.60 12.72 -0.90
CA GLU A 119 -9.30 13.25 0.28
C GLU A 119 -8.36 14.06 1.20
N LYS A 120 -7.13 13.59 1.39
CA LYS A 120 -6.17 14.18 2.33
C LYS A 120 -5.36 15.34 1.75
N TYR A 121 -5.08 15.30 0.45
CA TYR A 121 -4.14 16.23 -0.18
C TYR A 121 -4.70 16.99 -1.39
N GLY A 122 -5.87 16.60 -1.90
CA GLY A 122 -6.50 17.18 -3.09
C GLY A 122 -5.84 16.77 -4.41
N GLY A 123 -6.56 17.00 -5.50
CA GLY A 123 -6.08 16.80 -6.87
C GLY A 123 -5.45 18.07 -7.49
N PRO A 124 -4.76 17.94 -8.64
CA PRO A 124 -4.27 16.69 -9.22
C PRO A 124 -3.11 16.12 -8.39
N THR A 125 -3.10 14.79 -8.20
CA THR A 125 -2.10 14.09 -7.37
C THR A 125 -1.59 12.82 -8.04
N ILE A 126 -0.34 12.48 -7.79
CA ILE A 126 0.27 11.21 -8.19
C ILE A 126 0.60 10.41 -6.93
N ILE A 127 0.29 9.11 -6.95
CA ILE A 127 0.62 8.17 -5.88
C ILE A 127 1.66 7.18 -6.38
N VAL A 128 2.73 6.98 -5.61
CA VAL A 128 3.76 5.95 -5.85
C VAL A 128 3.79 4.96 -4.70
N ASP A 129 3.33 3.73 -4.92
CA ASP A 129 3.33 2.68 -3.88
C ASP A 129 4.52 1.73 -4.08
N PHE A 130 5.41 1.68 -3.08
CA PHE A 130 6.55 0.78 -3.03
C PHE A 130 6.20 -0.53 -2.30
N GLY A 131 5.37 -1.34 -2.94
CA GLY A 131 4.92 -2.65 -2.48
C GLY A 131 5.68 -3.82 -3.12
N THR A 132 4.96 -4.94 -3.34
CA THR A 132 5.48 -6.08 -4.11
C THR A 132 5.81 -5.66 -5.55
N ALA A 133 4.96 -4.85 -6.16
CA ALA A 133 5.26 -4.06 -7.36
C ALA A 133 5.41 -2.58 -6.96
N THR A 134 6.09 -1.80 -7.80
CA THR A 134 6.05 -0.35 -7.69
C THR A 134 4.93 0.16 -8.58
N THR A 135 3.88 0.72 -8.00
CA THR A 135 2.74 1.23 -8.77
C THR A 135 2.72 2.75 -8.77
N PHE A 136 2.28 3.32 -9.88
CA PHE A 136 2.06 4.74 -10.09
C PHE A 136 0.57 4.92 -10.41
N CYS A 137 -0.08 5.85 -9.74
CA CYS A 137 -1.48 6.20 -9.97
C CYS A 137 -1.62 7.70 -10.14
N ALA A 138 -2.36 8.15 -11.15
CA ALA A 138 -2.73 9.53 -11.37
C ALA A 138 -4.18 9.76 -10.98
N VAL A 139 -4.43 10.84 -10.25
CA VAL A 139 -5.76 11.35 -9.94
C VAL A 139 -5.87 12.77 -10.45
N SER A 140 -6.94 13.08 -11.20
CA SER A 140 -7.18 14.39 -11.79
C SER A 140 -7.49 15.46 -10.73
N GLU A 141 -7.65 16.70 -11.17
CA GLU A 141 -8.08 17.80 -10.31
C GLU A 141 -9.50 17.60 -9.77
N GLU A 142 -10.37 16.98 -10.56
CA GLU A 142 -11.77 16.66 -10.23
C GLU A 142 -11.92 15.38 -9.38
N GLY A 143 -10.83 14.67 -9.14
CA GLY A 143 -10.84 13.41 -8.39
C GLY A 143 -11.11 12.18 -9.24
N ASP A 144 -10.95 12.25 -10.57
CA ASP A 144 -11.02 11.08 -11.44
C ASP A 144 -9.74 10.25 -11.32
N TYR A 145 -9.87 8.93 -11.15
CA TYR A 145 -8.73 8.02 -11.25
C TYR A 145 -8.38 7.82 -12.73
N LEU A 146 -7.25 8.39 -13.16
CA LEU A 146 -6.83 8.42 -14.57
C LEU A 146 -6.05 7.18 -15.01
N GLY A 147 -5.64 6.33 -14.07
CA GLY A 147 -4.78 5.19 -14.33
C GLY A 147 -3.34 5.43 -13.89
N GLY A 148 -2.36 4.84 -14.58
CA GLY A 148 -0.94 5.03 -14.28
C GLY A 148 -0.07 3.87 -14.75
N ALA A 149 1.02 3.59 -14.04
CA ALA A 149 2.04 2.62 -14.46
C ALA A 149 2.31 1.57 -13.38
N ILE A 150 2.87 0.42 -13.79
CA ILE A 150 3.32 -0.65 -12.89
C ILE A 150 4.74 -1.04 -13.30
N ALA A 151 5.65 -1.04 -12.34
CA ALA A 151 7.02 -1.51 -12.50
C ALA A 151 7.30 -2.62 -11.48
N PRO A 152 8.37 -3.42 -11.66
CA PRO A 152 8.84 -4.32 -10.62
C PRO A 152 9.00 -3.59 -9.27
N GLY A 153 8.82 -4.33 -8.18
CA GLY A 153 9.13 -3.80 -6.84
C GLY A 153 10.62 -3.90 -6.55
N ILE A 154 11.14 -3.00 -5.71
CA ILE A 154 12.58 -2.90 -5.40
C ILE A 154 13.13 -4.25 -4.89
N LYS A 155 12.37 -4.91 -4.01
CA LYS A 155 12.74 -6.24 -3.48
C LYS A 155 12.74 -7.32 -4.56
N ILE A 156 11.76 -7.31 -5.46
CA ILE A 156 11.73 -8.27 -6.59
C ILE A 156 12.94 -8.06 -7.49
N SER A 157 13.27 -6.81 -7.83
CA SER A 157 14.45 -6.51 -8.65
C SER A 157 15.75 -6.95 -7.98
N SER A 158 15.90 -6.72 -6.68
CA SER A 158 17.06 -7.18 -5.91
C SER A 158 17.16 -8.70 -5.85
N GLU A 159 16.05 -9.38 -5.60
CA GLU A 159 16.00 -10.84 -5.51
C GLU A 159 16.27 -11.48 -6.89
N ALA A 160 15.82 -10.86 -7.98
CA ALA A 160 16.10 -11.33 -9.33
C ALA A 160 17.61 -11.33 -9.65
N LEU A 161 18.35 -10.31 -9.21
CA LEU A 161 19.82 -10.29 -9.37
C LEU A 161 20.48 -11.43 -8.61
N PHE A 162 20.07 -11.66 -7.36
CA PHE A 162 20.58 -12.77 -6.55
C PHE A 162 20.27 -14.14 -7.17
N GLN A 163 19.03 -14.34 -7.63
CA GLN A 163 18.59 -15.64 -8.15
C GLN A 163 19.12 -15.97 -9.55
N ARG A 164 19.39 -14.95 -10.39
CA ARG A 164 19.72 -15.16 -11.81
C ARG A 164 21.19 -14.92 -12.16
N ALA A 165 21.97 -14.25 -11.30
CA ALA A 165 23.39 -14.01 -11.55
C ALA A 165 24.27 -14.84 -10.62
N ALA A 166 25.16 -15.66 -11.20
CA ALA A 166 25.89 -16.71 -10.47
C ALA A 166 26.80 -16.23 -9.31
N LYS A 167 27.20 -14.95 -9.30
CA LYS A 167 28.15 -14.39 -8.33
C LYS A 167 27.61 -13.23 -7.51
N LEU A 168 26.33 -12.85 -7.69
CA LEU A 168 25.74 -11.74 -6.95
C LEU A 168 25.15 -12.24 -5.63
N PRO A 169 25.59 -11.73 -4.47
CA PRO A 169 25.06 -12.16 -3.19
C PRO A 169 23.67 -11.58 -2.94
N LYS A 170 22.94 -12.18 -1.99
CA LYS A 170 21.74 -11.55 -1.44
C LYS A 170 22.18 -10.34 -0.61
N ILE A 171 21.54 -9.19 -0.82
CA ILE A 171 21.89 -7.94 -0.16
C ILE A 171 20.71 -7.34 0.59
N GLU A 172 21.02 -6.61 1.66
CA GLU A 172 20.07 -5.66 2.26
C GLU A 172 20.12 -4.34 1.50
N LEU A 173 18.96 -3.68 1.41
CA LEU A 173 18.81 -2.41 0.71
C LEU A 173 19.14 -1.26 1.66
N VAL A 174 20.38 -0.79 1.58
CA VAL A 174 20.89 0.36 2.33
C VAL A 174 21.48 1.36 1.36
N LYS A 175 21.22 2.66 1.57
CA LYS A 175 21.77 3.73 0.74
C LYS A 175 23.31 3.72 0.83
N PRO A 176 24.04 3.56 -0.28
CA PRO A 176 25.50 3.67 -0.27
C PRO A 176 25.93 5.13 -0.17
N LYS A 177 27.17 5.37 0.27
CA LYS A 177 27.74 6.73 0.41
C LYS A 177 27.96 7.43 -0.94
N THR A 178 28.21 6.68 -1.99
CA THR A 178 28.50 7.17 -3.34
C THR A 178 27.79 6.32 -4.38
N VAL A 179 27.53 6.89 -5.56
CA VAL A 179 26.93 6.15 -6.68
C VAL A 179 27.95 5.19 -7.29
N ILE A 180 29.17 5.67 -7.55
CA ILE A 180 30.26 4.85 -8.09
C ILE A 180 30.90 4.08 -6.93
N CYS A 181 30.58 2.79 -6.84
CA CYS A 181 31.02 1.90 -5.76
C CYS A 181 32.18 0.99 -6.20
N LYS A 182 32.98 0.54 -5.23
CA LYS A 182 34.20 -0.26 -5.47
C LYS A 182 34.09 -1.72 -5.00
N ASN A 183 32.90 -2.18 -4.65
CA ASN A 183 32.64 -3.58 -4.30
C ASN A 183 31.23 -3.98 -4.74
N THR A 184 31.02 -5.27 -4.97
CA THR A 184 29.78 -5.82 -5.55
C THR A 184 28.54 -5.45 -4.74
N VAL A 185 28.56 -5.58 -3.41
CA VAL A 185 27.41 -5.30 -2.55
C VAL A 185 26.98 -3.84 -2.68
N ASN A 186 27.91 -2.90 -2.53
CA ASN A 186 27.61 -1.47 -2.65
C ASN A 186 27.23 -1.08 -4.09
N SER A 187 27.84 -1.71 -5.10
CA SER A 187 27.47 -1.48 -6.51
C SER A 187 26.05 -1.94 -6.82
N MET A 188 25.63 -3.08 -6.27
CA MET A 188 24.24 -3.55 -6.36
C MET A 188 23.28 -2.59 -5.64
N GLN A 189 23.60 -2.20 -4.40
CA GLN A 189 22.80 -1.23 -3.64
C GLN A 189 22.64 0.10 -4.39
N SER A 190 23.74 0.61 -4.94
CA SER A 190 23.75 1.85 -5.72
C SER A 190 22.87 1.73 -6.97
N GLY A 191 23.08 0.70 -7.78
CA GLY A 191 22.32 0.49 -9.01
C GLY A 191 20.82 0.32 -8.76
N ILE A 192 20.44 -0.41 -7.71
CA ILE A 192 19.04 -0.59 -7.33
C ILE A 192 18.45 0.72 -6.82
N ILE A 193 19.05 1.36 -5.82
CA ILE A 193 18.45 2.53 -5.17
C ILE A 193 18.40 3.71 -6.14
N TYR A 194 19.52 4.10 -6.73
CA TYR A 194 19.56 5.24 -7.65
C TYR A 194 18.87 4.95 -8.98
N GLY A 195 18.86 3.69 -9.44
CA GLY A 195 18.05 3.26 -10.58
C GLY A 195 16.56 3.44 -10.33
N TYR A 196 16.07 3.06 -9.15
CA TYR A 196 14.67 3.29 -8.77
C TYR A 196 14.34 4.76 -8.58
N VAL A 197 15.22 5.55 -7.97
CA VAL A 197 15.03 7.01 -7.85
C VAL A 197 14.89 7.63 -9.24
N GLY A 198 15.79 7.28 -10.17
CA GLY A 198 15.73 7.75 -11.56
C GLY A 198 14.46 7.31 -12.29
N MET A 199 14.05 6.05 -12.14
CA MET A 199 12.80 5.53 -12.72
C MET A 199 11.58 6.27 -12.17
N VAL A 200 11.50 6.46 -10.86
CA VAL A 200 10.39 7.16 -10.21
C VAL A 200 10.31 8.61 -10.68
N ASP A 201 11.41 9.35 -10.59
CA ASP A 201 11.45 10.76 -11.00
C ASP A 201 11.10 10.91 -12.48
N TYR A 202 11.63 10.03 -13.35
CA TYR A 202 11.34 10.09 -14.77
C TYR A 202 9.86 9.81 -15.06
N ILE A 203 9.29 8.74 -14.52
CA ILE A 203 7.88 8.39 -14.74
C ILE A 203 6.96 9.48 -14.19
N VAL A 204 7.23 9.99 -12.99
CA VAL A 204 6.43 11.07 -12.40
C VAL A 204 6.48 12.34 -13.25
N GLU A 205 7.65 12.74 -13.75
CA GLU A 205 7.75 13.91 -14.64
C GLU A 205 7.04 13.69 -15.98
N ARG A 206 7.00 12.46 -16.51
CA ARG A 206 6.20 12.13 -17.69
C ARG A 206 4.70 12.27 -17.41
N MET A 207 4.23 11.71 -16.29
CA MET A 207 2.83 11.82 -15.86
C MET A 207 2.42 13.28 -15.64
N LYS A 208 3.26 14.09 -14.99
CA LYS A 208 3.01 15.53 -14.79
C LYS A 208 2.80 16.27 -16.11
N LYS A 209 3.61 15.96 -17.14
CA LYS A 209 3.47 16.56 -18.48
C LYS A 209 2.15 16.18 -19.14
N GLU A 210 1.75 14.91 -19.04
CA GLU A 210 0.52 14.39 -19.64
C GLU A 210 -0.74 14.94 -18.96
N MET A 211 -0.70 15.13 -17.64
CA MET A 211 -1.83 15.63 -16.87
C MET A 211 -2.13 17.12 -17.12
N LYS A 212 -1.25 17.88 -17.79
CA LYS A 212 -1.39 19.31 -18.14
C LYS A 212 -1.75 20.26 -16.98
N GLY A 213 -1.86 19.76 -15.76
CA GLY A 213 -2.12 20.48 -14.54
C GLY A 213 -0.87 20.57 -13.67
N LYS A 214 -0.88 21.51 -12.72
CA LYS A 214 0.18 21.62 -11.70
C LYS A 214 -0.06 20.55 -10.65
N VAL A 215 0.40 19.32 -10.88
CA VAL A 215 0.37 18.24 -9.88
C VAL A 215 1.00 18.77 -8.59
N LYS A 216 0.17 18.96 -7.56
CA LYS A 216 0.60 19.57 -6.29
C LYS A 216 1.27 18.55 -5.38
N ASN A 217 0.77 17.31 -5.42
CA ASN A 217 1.20 16.26 -4.52
C ASN A 217 1.71 15.06 -5.32
N VAL A 218 2.89 14.59 -4.92
CA VAL A 218 3.43 13.29 -5.31
C VAL A 218 3.65 12.54 -4.01
N VAL A 219 2.66 11.72 -3.68
CA VAL A 219 2.57 10.98 -2.43
C VAL A 219 3.19 9.61 -2.65
N CYS A 220 4.04 9.17 -1.73
CA CYS A 220 4.50 7.79 -1.74
C CYS A 220 4.12 7.03 -0.47
N THR A 221 3.86 5.74 -0.63
CA THR A 221 3.55 4.79 0.45
C THR A 221 4.32 3.49 0.24
N GLY A 222 4.10 2.50 1.10
CA GLY A 222 4.78 1.21 1.02
C GLY A 222 6.08 1.17 1.82
N GLY A 223 6.65 -0.03 1.93
CA GLY A 223 7.70 -0.33 2.91
C GLY A 223 9.03 0.37 2.66
N LEU A 224 9.34 0.67 1.40
CA LEU A 224 10.61 1.29 0.97
C LEU A 224 10.44 2.76 0.54
N SER A 225 9.27 3.35 0.78
CA SER A 225 8.94 4.75 0.47
C SER A 225 9.97 5.73 1.01
N THR A 226 10.29 5.66 2.30
CA THR A 226 11.25 6.59 2.93
C THR A 226 12.63 6.54 2.29
N LEU A 227 13.10 5.35 1.90
CA LEU A 227 14.42 5.19 1.29
C LEU A 227 14.49 5.92 -0.06
N ILE A 228 13.49 5.70 -0.93
CA ILE A 228 13.46 6.33 -2.26
C ILE A 228 13.13 7.82 -2.17
N ALA A 229 12.17 8.20 -1.32
CA ALA A 229 11.78 9.59 -1.13
C ALA A 229 12.93 10.47 -0.61
N SER A 230 13.91 9.89 0.10
CA SER A 230 15.07 10.65 0.58
C SER A 230 15.98 11.18 -0.54
N GLU A 231 15.93 10.57 -1.74
CA GLU A 231 16.76 10.93 -2.90
C GLU A 231 15.94 11.45 -4.09
N SER A 232 14.64 11.15 -4.14
CA SER A 232 13.73 11.58 -5.22
C SER A 232 13.54 13.08 -5.20
N LYS A 233 13.55 13.69 -6.39
CA LYS A 233 13.25 15.12 -6.58
C LYS A 233 11.76 15.39 -6.75
N THR A 234 11.00 14.36 -7.13
CA THR A 234 9.59 14.52 -7.49
C THR A 234 8.63 14.20 -6.36
N ILE A 235 8.99 13.26 -5.47
CA ILE A 235 8.20 12.92 -4.29
C ILE A 235 8.26 14.06 -3.29
N ASN A 236 7.10 14.51 -2.82
CA ASN A 236 7.00 15.57 -1.81
C ASN A 236 6.23 15.16 -0.55
N ARG A 237 5.64 13.96 -0.51
CA ARG A 237 4.96 13.41 0.67
C ARG A 237 5.25 11.93 0.85
N VAL A 238 5.52 11.54 2.09
CA VAL A 238 5.60 10.12 2.50
C VAL A 238 4.45 9.85 3.45
N ASP A 239 3.55 8.95 3.09
CA ASP A 239 2.41 8.55 3.91
C ASP A 239 2.31 7.03 3.99
N LYS A 240 2.92 6.44 5.01
CA LYS A 240 3.00 4.97 5.18
C LYS A 240 1.67 4.30 5.51
N LEU A 241 0.66 5.08 5.91
CA LEU A 241 -0.63 4.59 6.37
C LEU A 241 -1.76 5.00 5.40
N LEU A 242 -1.40 5.44 4.20
CA LEU A 242 -2.33 5.88 3.16
C LEU A 242 -3.42 4.84 2.87
N THR A 243 -3.05 3.56 2.78
CA THR A 243 -4.00 2.48 2.53
C THR A 243 -5.02 2.34 3.66
N LEU A 244 -4.58 2.37 4.91
CA LEU A 244 -5.49 2.25 6.06
C LEU A 244 -6.49 3.41 6.11
N GLU A 245 -6.02 4.62 5.78
CA GLU A 245 -6.87 5.80 5.70
C GLU A 245 -7.93 5.66 4.60
N GLY A 246 -7.55 5.13 3.44
CA GLY A 246 -8.49 4.86 2.35
C GLY A 246 -9.56 3.84 2.74
N LEU A 247 -9.20 2.81 3.52
CA LEU A 247 -10.15 1.81 4.00
C LEU A 247 -11.18 2.42 4.96
N ARG A 248 -10.73 3.31 5.85
CA ARG A 248 -11.61 4.07 6.74
C ARG A 248 -12.59 4.96 5.93
N ILE A 249 -12.09 5.68 4.93
CA ILE A 249 -12.93 6.54 4.06
C ILE A 249 -13.96 5.71 3.29
N ILE A 250 -13.54 4.56 2.74
CA ILE A 250 -14.43 3.65 2.02
C ILE A 250 -15.55 3.15 2.94
N TYR A 251 -15.23 2.79 4.18
CA TYR A 251 -16.24 2.41 5.15
C TYR A 251 -17.26 3.51 5.39
N GLU A 252 -16.83 4.75 5.60
CA GLU A 252 -17.75 5.87 5.81
C GLU A 252 -18.68 6.12 4.61
N ARG A 253 -18.22 5.87 3.38
CA ARG A 253 -19.03 6.00 2.16
C ARG A 253 -20.03 4.85 1.94
N ASN A 254 -19.90 3.76 2.69
CA ASN A 254 -20.72 2.55 2.55
C ASN A 254 -21.49 2.20 3.84
N LYS A 255 -21.50 3.09 4.84
CA LYS A 255 -22.35 2.99 6.02
C LYS A 255 -23.80 3.36 5.72
#